data_AF-A0AAJ1BFT4-F1
#
_entry.id   AF-A0AAJ1BFT4-F1
#
_cell.length_a   1.000
_cell.length_b   1.000
_cell.length_c   1.000
_cell.angle_alpha   90.00
_cell.angle_beta   90.00
_cell.angle_gamma   90.00
#
_symmetry.space_group_name_H-M   'P 1'
#
loop_
_entity.id
_entity.type
_entity.pdbx_description
1 polymer ?
#
loop_
_entity_poly.entity_id
_entity_poly.type
_entity_poly.pdbx_seq_one_letter_code
_entity_poly.pdbx_strand_id
1 'polypeptide(L)'
;MTKIISQEGLEEFQALVDGIRPLTQDKKHFGTPVKTRAELDEQAPKLAASHYFSDTFQPLLPTEGPMRWRADHADYLVLKRLRRGDYVPDLILDLHGMRQTEAKLELAALVEAAIREQCQCVSVMHGYGTGVLKQQLPLWLAQHPQVLAFHQAPKEWGGDAALLVLVDLGDLPHRR
;
A
#
# COMPACT_ATOMS: atom_id res chain seq x y z
N MET A 1 36.06 -29.73 -7.23
CA MET A 1 36.74 -30.66 -6.30
C MET A 1 35.67 -31.40 -5.51
N THR A 2 35.34 -32.62 -5.94
CA THR A 2 34.34 -33.47 -5.29
C THR A 2 35.00 -34.10 -4.08
N LYS A 3 34.54 -33.79 -2.85
CA LYS A 3 35.05 -34.46 -1.65
C LYS A 3 34.66 -35.94 -1.74
N ILE A 4 35.65 -36.79 -1.92
CA ILE A 4 35.51 -38.25 -1.81
C ILE A 4 35.23 -38.51 -0.33
N ILE A 5 34.02 -38.95 -0.01
CA ILE A 5 33.64 -39.39 1.33
C ILE A 5 34.36 -40.72 1.54
N SER A 6 35.34 -40.76 2.45
CA SER A 6 36.07 -41.96 2.83
C SER A 6 35.11 -42.97 3.47
N GLN A 7 35.28 -44.25 3.14
CA GLN A 7 34.40 -45.33 3.57
C GLN A 7 34.35 -45.46 5.10
N GLU A 8 35.47 -45.23 5.78
CA GLU A 8 35.58 -45.15 7.26
C GLU A 8 34.73 -44.01 7.86
N GLY A 9 34.67 -42.85 7.19
CA GLY A 9 33.87 -41.72 7.67
C GLY A 9 32.37 -41.95 7.52
N LEU A 10 31.96 -42.83 6.60
CA LEU A 10 30.57 -43.25 6.47
C LEU A 10 30.20 -44.24 7.60
N GLU A 11 31.11 -45.15 7.95
CA GLU A 11 30.91 -46.12 9.03
C GLU A 11 30.85 -45.44 10.40
N GLU A 12 31.72 -44.48 10.69
CA GLU A 12 31.66 -43.67 11.91
C GLU A 12 30.36 -42.87 12.01
N PHE A 13 29.93 -42.26 10.90
CA PHE A 13 28.65 -41.54 10.86
C PHE A 13 27.49 -42.50 11.13
N GLN A 14 27.49 -43.68 10.52
CA GLN A 14 26.44 -44.68 10.67
C GLN A 14 26.35 -45.20 12.10
N ALA A 15 27.49 -45.41 12.77
CA ALA A 15 27.55 -45.75 14.19
C ALA A 15 27.02 -44.63 15.10
N LEU A 16 27.25 -43.36 14.74
CA LEU A 16 26.75 -42.20 15.48
C LEU A 16 25.25 -41.97 15.32
N VAL A 17 24.67 -42.37 14.18
CA VAL A 17 23.22 -42.25 13.93
C VAL A 17 22.44 -43.51 14.25
N ASP A 18 23.13 -44.60 14.62
CA ASP A 18 22.49 -45.87 14.98
C ASP A 18 21.68 -45.68 16.28
N GLY A 19 20.37 -45.90 16.20
CA GLY A 19 19.44 -45.66 17.30
C GLY A 19 18.70 -44.32 17.29
N ILE A 20 18.97 -43.42 16.33
CA ILE A 20 18.15 -42.23 16.14
C ILE A 20 16.78 -42.65 15.58
N ARG A 21 15.75 -42.60 16.44
CA ARG A 21 14.38 -42.80 15.99
C ARG A 21 13.92 -41.56 15.22
N PRO A 22 13.43 -41.71 13.98
CA PRO A 22 12.84 -40.61 13.24
C PRO A 22 11.75 -39.94 14.09
N LEU A 23 11.87 -38.63 14.30
CA LEU A 23 10.84 -37.87 15.00
C LEU A 23 9.55 -37.96 14.18
N THR A 24 8.49 -38.48 14.79
CA THR A 24 7.17 -38.51 14.15
C THR A 24 6.66 -37.08 14.06
N GLN A 25 6.84 -36.47 12.90
CA GLN A 25 6.41 -35.11 12.66
C GLN A 25 4.93 -35.11 12.31
N ASP A 26 4.09 -34.83 13.29
CA ASP A 26 2.65 -34.65 13.11
C ASP A 26 2.41 -33.32 12.40
N LYS A 27 2.62 -33.32 11.07
CA LYS A 27 2.40 -32.14 10.23
C LYS A 27 0.89 -31.92 10.15
N LYS A 28 0.37 -31.06 11.02
CA LYS A 28 -0.94 -30.45 10.78
C LYS A 28 -0.86 -29.61 9.50
N HIS A 29 -1.36 -30.18 8.41
CA HIS A 29 -1.66 -29.41 7.22
C HIS A 29 -2.80 -28.47 7.57
N PHE A 30 -2.46 -27.23 7.94
CA PHE A 30 -3.43 -26.15 7.92
C PHE A 30 -3.85 -25.99 6.46
N GLY A 31 -4.99 -26.58 6.11
CA GLY A 31 -5.62 -26.28 4.83
C GLY A 31 -5.80 -24.77 4.76
N THR A 32 -5.46 -24.18 3.61
CA THR A 32 -5.73 -22.76 3.40
C THR A 32 -7.23 -22.57 3.61
N PRO A 33 -7.66 -21.71 4.55
CA PRO A 33 -9.08 -21.53 4.81
C PRO A 33 -9.74 -21.12 3.50
N VAL A 34 -10.78 -21.87 3.12
CA VAL A 34 -11.60 -21.50 1.96
C VAL A 34 -12.31 -20.21 2.35
N LYS A 35 -11.95 -19.11 1.69
CA LYS A 35 -12.56 -17.80 1.92
C LYS A 35 -14.07 -17.93 1.80
N THR A 36 -14.78 -17.35 2.76
CA THR A 36 -16.24 -17.31 2.80
C THR A 36 -16.75 -16.45 1.63
N ARG A 37 -17.98 -16.68 1.16
CA ARG A 37 -18.59 -15.85 0.09
C ARG A 37 -18.56 -14.35 0.41
N ALA A 38 -18.83 -13.97 1.67
CA ALA A 38 -18.76 -12.58 2.12
C ALA A 38 -17.36 -11.97 1.94
N GLU A 39 -16.29 -12.70 2.25
CA GLU A 39 -14.91 -12.22 2.09
C GLU A 39 -14.52 -12.06 0.62
N LEU A 40 -15.10 -12.86 -0.28
CA LEU A 40 -14.88 -12.74 -1.72
C LEU A 40 -15.63 -11.53 -2.29
N ASP A 41 -16.87 -11.30 -1.85
CA ASP A 41 -17.67 -10.15 -2.27
C ASP A 41 -17.03 -8.82 -1.81
N GLU A 42 -16.40 -8.77 -0.63
CA GLU A 42 -15.64 -7.60 -0.17
C GLU A 42 -14.35 -7.36 -0.95
N GLN A 43 -13.70 -8.43 -1.44
CA GLN A 43 -12.44 -8.33 -2.20
C GLN A 43 -12.65 -7.92 -3.66
N ALA A 44 -13.79 -8.28 -4.26
CA ALA A 44 -14.12 -7.96 -5.65
C ALA A 44 -14.05 -6.45 -5.99
N PRO A 45 -14.68 -5.52 -5.23
CA PRO A 45 -14.60 -4.10 -5.52
C PRO A 45 -13.19 -3.53 -5.31
N LYS A 46 -12.46 -4.00 -4.27
CA LYS A 46 -11.06 -3.60 -4.04
C LYS A 46 -10.18 -3.96 -5.23
N LEU A 47 -10.37 -5.17 -5.78
CA LEU A 47 -9.61 -5.63 -6.94
C LEU A 47 -9.96 -4.82 -8.18
N ALA A 48 -11.25 -4.55 -8.43
CA ALA A 48 -11.68 -3.73 -9.56
C ALA A 48 -11.12 -2.30 -9.47
N ALA A 49 -11.17 -1.65 -8.32
CA ALA A 49 -10.61 -0.31 -8.12
C ALA A 49 -9.06 -0.30 -8.24
N SER A 50 -8.38 -1.39 -7.89
CA SER A 50 -6.93 -1.49 -8.09
C SER A 50 -6.48 -1.48 -9.56
N HIS A 51 -7.40 -1.69 -10.52
CA HIS A 51 -7.10 -1.61 -11.95
C HIS A 51 -6.67 -0.21 -12.40
N TYR A 52 -7.03 0.86 -11.67
CA TYR A 52 -6.64 2.23 -12.02
C TYR A 52 -5.17 2.52 -11.75
N PHE A 53 -4.48 1.65 -11.02
CA PHE A 53 -3.09 1.85 -10.64
C PHE A 53 -2.21 1.00 -11.56
N SER A 54 -1.60 1.60 -12.58
CA SER A 54 -0.57 0.93 -13.39
C SER A 54 0.83 1.23 -12.84
N ASP A 55 1.70 0.22 -12.85
CA ASP A 55 3.09 0.36 -12.39
C ASP A 55 4.00 0.94 -13.49
N THR A 56 3.51 1.03 -14.74
CA THR A 56 4.29 1.56 -15.89
C THR A 56 4.03 3.04 -16.15
N PHE A 57 2.95 3.60 -15.62
CA PHE A 57 2.59 4.99 -15.85
C PHE A 57 3.47 5.94 -15.02
N GLN A 58 4.05 6.93 -15.68
CA GLN A 58 4.90 7.95 -15.06
C GLN A 58 4.32 9.34 -15.34
N PRO A 59 3.55 9.92 -14.41
CA PRO A 59 3.11 11.29 -14.50
C PRO A 59 4.29 12.25 -14.29
N LEU A 60 4.15 13.48 -14.80
CA LEU A 60 5.10 14.55 -14.54
C LEU A 60 4.97 15.01 -13.08
N LEU A 61 5.80 14.45 -12.21
CA LEU A 61 5.88 14.80 -10.80
C LEU A 61 7.16 15.58 -10.50
N PRO A 62 7.17 16.47 -9.50
CA PRO A 62 8.37 17.20 -9.13
C PRO A 62 9.44 16.25 -8.57
N THR A 63 10.65 16.34 -9.12
CA THR A 63 11.83 15.59 -8.66
C THR A 63 12.44 16.19 -7.39
N GLU A 64 12.28 17.51 -7.20
CA GLU A 64 12.81 18.24 -6.06
C GLU A 64 11.71 18.97 -5.29
N GLY A 65 11.88 19.05 -3.97
CA GLY A 65 10.94 19.71 -3.07
C GLY A 65 9.78 18.81 -2.60
N PRO A 66 8.73 19.42 -2.01
CA PRO A 66 7.62 18.67 -1.46
C PRO A 66 6.79 18.03 -2.58
N MET A 67 6.39 16.77 -2.36
CA MET A 67 5.55 16.07 -3.32
C MET A 67 4.20 16.78 -3.46
N ARG A 68 3.80 17.06 -4.70
CA ARG A 68 2.52 17.70 -4.99
C ARG A 68 2.05 17.37 -6.40
N TRP A 69 0.74 17.29 -6.54
CA TRP A 69 0.09 17.08 -7.83
C TRP A 69 -1.37 17.55 -7.74
N ARG A 70 -1.92 17.97 -8.88
CA ARG A 70 -3.30 18.42 -9.01
C ARG A 70 -3.79 18.01 -10.40
N ALA A 71 -5.01 17.51 -10.48
CA ALA A 71 -5.72 17.28 -11.73
C ALA A 71 -5.94 18.60 -12.49
N ASP A 72 -5.96 18.55 -13.83
CA ASP A 72 -6.02 19.77 -14.65
C ASP A 72 -7.26 20.64 -14.36
N HIS A 73 -8.39 20.00 -14.04
CA HIS A 73 -9.68 20.64 -13.80
C HIS A 73 -9.88 21.15 -12.36
N ALA A 74 -9.01 20.81 -11.40
CA ALA A 74 -9.19 21.23 -10.00
C ALA A 74 -8.77 22.70 -9.78
N ASP A 75 -9.18 23.36 -8.70
CA ASP A 75 -8.76 24.75 -8.45
C ASP A 75 -7.25 24.84 -8.07
N TYR A 76 -6.54 25.84 -8.60
CA TYR A 76 -5.14 26.13 -8.28
C TYR A 76 -4.89 26.40 -6.78
N LEU A 77 -5.91 26.90 -6.07
CA LEU A 77 -5.82 27.16 -4.63
C LEU A 77 -5.78 25.88 -3.78
N VAL A 78 -6.23 24.75 -4.32
CA VAL A 78 -6.29 23.47 -3.58
C VAL A 78 -4.92 23.07 -3.02
N LEU A 79 -3.86 23.16 -3.84
CA LEU A 79 -2.51 22.83 -3.40
C LEU A 79 -2.01 23.73 -2.27
N LYS A 80 -2.37 25.03 -2.30
CA LYS A 80 -1.99 25.99 -1.25
C LYS A 80 -2.72 25.65 0.06
N ARG A 81 -4.00 25.28 -0.02
CA ARG A 81 -4.82 24.87 1.13
C ARG A 81 -4.35 23.55 1.73
N LEU A 82 -4.04 22.54 0.90
CA LEU A 82 -3.43 21.27 1.33
C LEU A 82 -2.10 21.51 2.06
N ARG A 83 -1.21 22.34 1.50
CA ARG A 83 0.07 22.69 2.14
C ARG A 83 -0.10 23.40 3.48
N ARG A 84 -1.12 24.26 3.62
CA ARG A 84 -1.42 24.98 4.86
C ARG A 84 -2.06 24.07 5.92
N GLY A 85 -2.58 22.91 5.52
CA GLY A 85 -3.30 22.01 6.41
C GLY A 85 -4.76 22.43 6.63
N ASP A 86 -5.35 23.19 5.71
CA ASP A 86 -6.76 23.62 5.83
C ASP A 86 -7.74 22.45 5.71
N TYR A 87 -7.32 21.38 5.02
CA TYR A 87 -8.10 20.16 4.90
C TYR A 87 -7.69 19.19 6.00
N VAL A 88 -8.64 18.91 6.90
CA VAL A 88 -8.48 17.88 7.91
C VAL A 88 -8.85 16.53 7.30
N PRO A 89 -7.99 15.52 7.35
CA PRO A 89 -8.32 14.19 6.82
C PRO A 89 -9.39 13.52 7.68
N ASP A 90 -10.46 13.07 7.04
CA ASP A 90 -11.53 12.30 7.69
C ASP A 90 -11.14 10.82 7.83
N LEU A 91 -10.41 10.31 6.83
CA LEU A 91 -9.89 8.95 6.80
C LEU A 91 -8.37 8.95 6.77
N ILE A 92 -7.77 8.00 7.47
CA ILE A 92 -6.33 7.85 7.58
C ILE A 92 -5.98 6.40 7.26
N LEU A 93 -5.15 6.20 6.25
CA LEU A 93 -4.62 4.90 5.87
C LEU A 93 -3.13 4.82 6.20
N ASP A 94 -2.73 3.75 6.86
CA ASP A 94 -1.34 3.45 7.14
C ASP A 94 -0.88 2.25 6.31
N LEU A 95 0.10 2.48 5.44
CA LEU A 95 0.69 1.50 4.53
C LEU A 95 2.08 1.04 4.97
N HIS A 96 2.58 1.48 6.14
CA HIS A 96 3.92 1.12 6.56
C HIS A 96 4.08 -0.41 6.63
N GLY A 97 5.21 -0.91 6.11
CA GLY A 97 5.51 -2.35 6.14
C GLY A 97 4.69 -3.21 5.17
N MET A 98 3.72 -2.64 4.44
CA MET A 98 2.96 -3.39 3.42
C MET A 98 3.77 -3.61 2.15
N ARG A 99 3.50 -4.71 1.45
CA ARG A 99 4.01 -4.91 0.10
C ARG A 99 3.28 -3.99 -0.87
N GLN A 100 3.93 -3.65 -1.99
CA GLN A 100 3.33 -2.80 -3.03
C GLN A 100 1.96 -3.29 -3.49
N THR A 101 1.80 -4.60 -3.68
CA THR A 101 0.54 -5.22 -4.10
C THR A 101 -0.58 -5.06 -3.07
N GLU A 102 -0.26 -5.14 -1.79
CA GLU A 102 -1.23 -4.97 -0.68
C GLU A 102 -1.59 -3.50 -0.53
N ALA A 103 -0.59 -2.62 -0.54
CA ALA A 103 -0.78 -1.18 -0.44
C ALA A 103 -1.67 -0.62 -1.55
N LYS A 104 -1.54 -1.16 -2.76
CA LYS A 104 -2.36 -0.79 -3.92
C LYS A 104 -3.84 -1.16 -3.74
N LEU A 105 -4.12 -2.32 -3.17
CA LEU A 105 -5.48 -2.77 -2.86
C LEU A 105 -6.11 -1.94 -1.74
N GLU A 106 -5.34 -1.64 -0.69
CA GLU A 106 -5.82 -0.81 0.42
C GLU A 106 -5.99 0.66 0.01
N LEU A 107 -5.14 1.18 -0.86
CA LEU A 107 -5.30 2.51 -1.45
C LEU A 107 -6.59 2.61 -2.26
N ALA A 108 -6.87 1.61 -3.10
CA ALA A 108 -8.11 1.51 -3.86
C ALA A 108 -9.32 1.48 -2.92
N ALA A 109 -9.25 0.65 -1.87
CA ALA A 109 -10.30 0.55 -0.86
C ALA A 109 -10.54 1.89 -0.14
N LEU A 110 -9.47 2.63 0.18
CA LEU A 110 -9.57 3.94 0.82
C LEU A 110 -10.31 4.95 -0.05
N VAL A 111 -9.99 5.04 -1.34
CA VAL A 111 -10.64 6.02 -2.23
C VAL A 111 -12.13 5.70 -2.40
N GLU A 112 -12.46 4.42 -2.59
CA GLU A 112 -13.85 3.95 -2.63
C GLU A 112 -14.60 4.23 -1.32
N ALA A 113 -13.95 3.99 -0.17
CA ALA A 113 -14.52 4.31 1.14
C ALA A 113 -14.74 5.82 1.31
N ALA A 114 -13.78 6.65 0.90
CA ALA A 114 -13.89 8.10 0.95
C ALA A 114 -15.10 8.62 0.15
N ILE A 115 -15.36 8.03 -1.01
CA ILE A 115 -16.51 8.41 -1.85
C ILE A 115 -17.82 7.96 -1.21
N ARG A 116 -17.87 6.72 -0.75
CA ARG A 116 -19.05 6.16 -0.09
C ARG A 116 -19.43 6.95 1.18
N GLU A 117 -18.43 7.40 1.93
CA GLU A 117 -18.61 8.13 3.19
C GLU A 117 -18.64 9.66 3.01
N GLN A 118 -18.48 10.15 1.77
CA GLN A 118 -18.45 11.57 1.43
C GLN A 118 -17.34 12.33 2.17
N CYS A 119 -16.20 11.67 2.37
CA CYS A 119 -14.98 12.22 2.92
C CYS A 119 -14.13 12.84 1.81
N GLN A 120 -13.93 14.15 1.86
CA GLN A 120 -13.22 14.86 0.79
C GLN A 120 -11.70 14.75 0.95
N CYS A 121 -11.21 14.68 2.19
CA CYS A 121 -9.79 14.67 2.50
C CYS A 121 -9.41 13.36 3.20
N VAL A 122 -8.35 12.73 2.71
CA VAL A 122 -7.78 11.52 3.32
C VAL A 122 -6.26 11.67 3.48
N SER A 123 -5.72 11.05 4.52
CA SER A 123 -4.27 10.97 4.74
C SER A 123 -3.77 9.57 4.45
N VAL A 124 -2.71 9.45 3.66
CA VAL A 124 -2.08 8.18 3.33
C VAL A 124 -0.63 8.19 3.82
N MET A 125 -0.34 7.38 4.83
CA MET A 125 1.00 7.24 5.39
C MET A 125 1.71 6.07 4.73
N HIS A 126 2.89 6.32 4.14
CA HIS A 126 3.74 5.29 3.55
C HIS A 126 4.93 4.93 4.44
N GLY A 127 5.22 5.74 5.47
CA GLY A 127 6.34 5.55 6.38
C GLY A 127 7.71 5.90 5.75
N TYR A 128 8.78 5.73 6.52
CA TYR A 128 10.13 6.17 6.12
C TYR A 128 11.00 5.09 5.46
N GLY A 129 10.57 3.82 5.43
CA GLY A 129 11.42 2.62 5.21
C GLY A 129 12.34 2.62 3.97
N THR A 130 12.15 1.70 3.03
CA THR A 130 12.99 1.62 1.83
C THR A 130 12.66 2.68 0.78
N GLY A 131 11.65 3.53 1.04
CA GLY A 131 11.20 4.56 0.11
C GLY A 131 10.42 4.04 -1.11
N VAL A 132 10.19 2.73 -1.22
CA VAL A 132 9.45 2.13 -2.35
C VAL A 132 8.04 2.70 -2.43
N LEU A 133 7.29 2.67 -1.33
CA LEU A 133 5.93 3.22 -1.30
C LEU A 133 5.93 4.76 -1.44
N LYS A 134 6.94 5.46 -0.92
CA LYS A 134 7.11 6.91 -1.11
C LYS A 134 7.19 7.29 -2.60
N GLN A 135 7.85 6.46 -3.41
CA GLN A 135 8.00 6.68 -4.85
C GLN A 135 6.76 6.26 -5.64
N GLN A 136 6.14 5.13 -5.29
CA GLN A 136 5.03 4.57 -6.05
C GLN A 136 3.68 5.23 -5.77
N LEU A 137 3.44 5.61 -4.52
CA LEU A 137 2.13 6.14 -4.10
C LEU A 137 1.69 7.38 -4.90
N PRO A 138 2.56 8.39 -5.14
CA PRO A 138 2.21 9.52 -6.01
C PRO A 138 1.89 9.12 -7.45
N LEU A 139 2.56 8.10 -8.00
CA LEU A 139 2.35 7.61 -9.37
C LEU A 139 0.96 6.98 -9.50
N TRP A 140 0.56 6.18 -8.51
CA TRP A 140 -0.75 5.55 -8.46
C TRP A 140 -1.86 6.59 -8.26
N LEU A 141 -1.69 7.51 -7.30
CA LEU A 141 -2.70 8.53 -7.01
C LEU A 141 -3.01 9.43 -8.22
N ALA A 142 -1.99 9.81 -8.99
CA ALA A 142 -2.17 10.65 -10.17
C ALA A 142 -2.90 9.96 -11.34
N GLN A 143 -3.06 8.62 -11.30
CA GLN A 143 -3.83 7.86 -12.29
C GLN A 143 -5.31 7.75 -11.93
N HIS A 144 -5.65 7.93 -10.66
CA HIS A 144 -6.99 7.67 -10.19
C HIS A 144 -7.95 8.79 -10.61
N PRO A 145 -9.06 8.49 -11.30
CA PRO A 145 -9.94 9.52 -11.86
C PRO A 145 -10.61 10.39 -10.78
N GLN A 146 -10.79 9.84 -9.59
CA GLN A 146 -11.44 10.53 -8.46
C GLN A 146 -10.44 11.27 -7.56
N VAL A 147 -9.15 11.33 -7.87
CA VAL A 147 -8.19 12.11 -7.09
C VAL A 147 -8.05 13.51 -7.70
N LEU A 148 -8.45 14.54 -6.95
CA LEU A 148 -8.37 15.94 -7.40
C LEU A 148 -6.97 16.52 -7.24
N ALA A 149 -6.34 16.25 -6.10
CA ALA A 149 -5.02 16.78 -5.78
C ALA A 149 -4.42 16.02 -4.60
N PHE A 150 -3.09 16.06 -4.50
CA PHE A 150 -2.39 15.65 -3.29
C PHE A 150 -1.17 16.53 -3.03
N HIS A 151 -0.78 16.59 -1.76
CA HIS A 151 0.43 17.27 -1.32
C HIS A 151 1.08 16.48 -0.18
N GLN A 152 2.39 16.63 0.00
CA GLN A 152 3.08 16.22 1.21
C GLN A 152 2.31 16.72 2.43
N ALA A 153 2.01 15.81 3.35
CA ALA A 153 1.20 16.12 4.51
C ALA A 153 1.89 17.17 5.41
N PRO A 154 1.13 18.00 6.13
CA PRO A 154 1.65 18.79 7.23
C PRO A 154 2.28 17.90 8.31
N LYS A 155 3.12 18.48 9.17
CA LYS A 155 3.78 17.75 10.27
C LYS A 155 2.77 17.08 11.21
N GLU A 156 1.58 17.66 11.37
CA GLU A 156 0.48 17.14 12.19
C GLU A 156 -0.04 15.79 11.68
N TRP A 157 0.05 15.53 10.38
CA TRP A 157 -0.50 14.34 9.72
C TRP A 157 0.57 13.41 9.14
N GLY A 158 1.81 13.50 9.62
CA GLY A 158 2.91 12.59 9.25
C GLY A 158 4.02 13.20 8.39
N GLY A 159 3.87 14.45 7.93
CA GLY A 159 4.96 15.18 7.27
C GLY A 159 5.44 14.50 5.98
N ASP A 160 6.75 14.26 5.88
CA ASP A 160 7.39 13.61 4.73
C ASP A 160 7.04 12.12 4.56
N ALA A 161 6.50 11.48 5.59
CA ALA A 161 6.08 10.08 5.54
C ALA A 161 4.62 9.88 5.10
N ALA A 162 3.91 10.96 4.77
CA ALA A 162 2.50 10.92 4.43
C ALA A 162 2.12 11.90 3.32
N LEU A 163 1.05 11.58 2.61
CA LEU A 163 0.42 12.43 1.62
C LEU A 163 -1.00 12.75 2.07
N LEU A 164 -1.36 14.02 1.97
CA LEU A 164 -2.72 14.48 2.11
C LEU A 164 -3.37 14.51 0.72
N VAL A 165 -4.48 13.81 0.56
CA VAL A 165 -5.13 13.56 -0.73
C VAL A 165 -6.55 14.08 -0.70
N LEU A 166 -6.91 14.84 -1.73
CA LEU A 166 -8.24 15.36 -1.95
C LEU A 166 -8.95 14.49 -3.00
N VAL A 167 -10.12 13.99 -2.64
CA VAL A 167 -10.98 13.13 -3.48
C VAL A 167 -12.10 13.98 -4.09
N ASP A 168 -12.39 13.70 -5.36
CA ASP A 168 -13.54 14.25 -6.07
C ASP A 168 -14.80 13.51 -5.65
N LEU A 169 -15.68 14.21 -4.94
CA LEU A 169 -16.99 13.70 -4.54
C LEU A 169 -18.09 14.09 -5.54
N GLY A 170 -17.71 14.74 -6.66
CA GLY A 170 -18.64 15.41 -7.57
C GLY A 170 -19.09 16.78 -7.03
N ASP A 171 -20.08 17.37 -7.69
CA ASP A 171 -20.57 18.72 -7.45
C ASP A 171 -21.34 18.82 -6.12
N LEU A 172 -20.61 18.73 -5.01
CA LEU A 172 -21.11 19.08 -3.69
C LEU A 172 -20.86 20.57 -3.47
N PRO A 173 -21.88 21.35 -3.03
CA PRO A 173 -21.69 22.75 -2.71
C PRO A 173 -20.62 22.85 -1.64
N HIS A 174 -19.53 23.54 -1.99
CA HIS A 174 -18.36 23.71 -1.14
C HIS A 174 -18.78 24.02 0.30
N ARG A 175 -18.41 23.15 1.26
CA ARG A 175 -18.53 23.48 2.68
C ARG A 175 -17.57 24.65 2.92
N ARG A 176 -18.14 25.85 3.02
CA ARG A 176 -17.44 27.08 3.40
C ARG A 176 -16.96 27.00 4.85
#